data_AF-A0AAN9YBU9-F1
#
_entry.id   AF-A0AAN9YBU9-F1
#
_cell.length_a   1.000
_cell.length_b   1.000
_cell.length_c   1.000
_cell.angle_alpha   90.00
_cell.angle_beta   90.00
_cell.angle_gamma   90.00
#
_symmetry.space_group_name_H-M   'P 1'
#
loop_
_entity.id
_entity.type
_entity.pdbx_description
1 polymer ?
#
loop_
_entity_poly.entity_id
_entity_poly.type
_entity_poly.pdbx_seq_one_letter_code
_entity_poly.pdbx_strand_id
1 'polypeptide(L)'
;MHSGPNWADSYTKLLAFNQTQYSRVVVIDSDSLLLDSLDELFFVPPAVAAMPRAYWLSTPQMASHVMVLTPSTEAFNDVQRTIHRKAGYGFYDMEVMNKVFGRSCQVIHHEPYALLTGEFGRDDHATFLGSRSGHGKDSWDAEVVLSGAKMVHFSDHPLPKPWLMTDEQIVDAKPDCSFYSEPGQECRAQQIWVALYRSFKEKRLSYGAEADEWNIQRVCS
;
A
#
# COMPACT_ATOMS: atom_id res chain seq x y z
N MET A 1 -5.35 25.47 -9.47
CA MET A 1 -4.69 24.43 -10.28
C MET A 1 -4.57 23.20 -9.41
N HIS A 2 -5.22 22.09 -9.76
CA HIS A 2 -5.04 20.82 -9.05
C HIS A 2 -3.68 20.24 -9.42
N SER A 3 -2.76 20.23 -8.46
CA SER A 3 -1.42 19.64 -8.53
C SER A 3 -1.37 18.29 -7.79
N GLY A 4 -2.44 17.50 -7.91
CA GLY A 4 -2.48 16.10 -7.50
C GLY A 4 -2.36 15.19 -8.72
N PRO A 5 -1.94 13.92 -8.55
CA PRO A 5 -1.87 12.97 -9.65
C PRO A 5 -3.24 12.87 -10.34
N ASN A 6 -3.22 12.89 -11.66
CA ASN A 6 -4.41 12.64 -12.45
C ASN A 6 -4.88 11.21 -12.16
N TRP A 7 -6.20 10.96 -12.15
CA TRP A 7 -6.73 9.60 -11.96
C TRP A 7 -6.14 8.62 -12.98
N ALA A 8 -5.78 9.12 -14.18
CA ALA A 8 -5.11 8.38 -15.23
C ALA A 8 -3.68 7.93 -14.86
N ASP A 9 -2.96 8.65 -14.00
CA ASP A 9 -1.57 8.32 -13.65
C ASP A 9 -1.49 6.99 -12.89
N SER A 10 -2.56 6.64 -12.18
CA SER A 10 -2.69 5.39 -11.43
C SER A 10 -2.63 4.14 -12.32
N TYR A 11 -3.01 4.24 -13.59
CA TYR A 11 -3.06 3.09 -14.51
C TYR A 11 -1.69 2.59 -14.94
N THR A 12 -0.64 3.42 -14.80
CA THR A 12 0.70 3.07 -15.29
C THR A 12 1.21 1.76 -14.68
N LYS A 13 0.87 1.48 -13.41
CA LYS A 13 1.22 0.22 -12.74
C LYS A 13 0.64 -1.01 -13.45
N LEU A 14 -0.47 -0.86 -14.17
CA LEU A 14 -1.14 -1.96 -14.88
C LEU A 14 -0.42 -2.35 -16.18
N LEU A 15 0.61 -1.60 -16.60
CA LEU A 15 1.57 -2.05 -17.62
C LEU A 15 2.33 -3.32 -17.18
N ALA A 16 2.29 -3.67 -15.88
CA ALA A 16 2.82 -4.93 -15.36
C ALA A 16 2.22 -6.16 -16.05
N PHE A 17 0.97 -6.12 -16.53
CA PHE A 17 0.37 -7.23 -17.28
C PHE A 17 1.04 -7.47 -18.64
N ASN A 18 1.72 -6.46 -19.19
CA ASN A 18 2.45 -6.58 -20.45
C ASN A 18 3.90 -7.07 -20.26
N GLN A 19 4.37 -7.27 -19.02
CA GLN A 19 5.72 -7.78 -18.73
C GLN A 19 5.80 -9.30 -18.89
N THR A 20 5.46 -9.78 -20.09
CA THR A 20 5.30 -11.20 -20.44
C THR A 20 6.60 -12.00 -20.42
N GLN A 21 7.75 -11.34 -20.30
CA GLN A 21 9.04 -11.98 -20.04
C GLN A 21 9.13 -12.60 -18.64
N TYR A 22 8.25 -12.23 -17.71
CA TYR A 22 8.19 -12.80 -16.36
C TYR A 22 6.97 -13.70 -16.19
N SER A 23 7.15 -14.84 -15.53
CA SER A 23 6.04 -15.74 -15.19
C SER A 23 5.18 -15.20 -14.03
N ARG A 24 5.76 -14.34 -13.20
CA ARG A 24 5.11 -13.73 -12.04
C ARG A 24 5.75 -12.38 -11.72
N VAL A 25 4.94 -11.38 -11.40
CA VAL A 25 5.37 -10.04 -11.04
C VAL A 25 4.66 -9.62 -9.76
N VAL A 26 5.41 -9.09 -8.79
CA VAL A 26 4.83 -8.41 -7.62
C VAL A 26 4.86 -6.92 -7.91
N VAL A 27 3.69 -6.28 -7.93
CA VAL A 27 3.52 -4.84 -8.10
C VAL A 27 3.27 -4.23 -6.73
N ILE A 28 3.97 -3.14 -6.42
CA ILE A 28 3.88 -2.43 -5.14
C ILE A 28 3.76 -0.94 -5.43
N ASP A 29 2.87 -0.25 -4.72
CA ASP A 29 2.72 1.20 -4.86
C ASP A 29 3.93 1.96 -4.31
N SER A 30 4.28 3.05 -5.00
CA SER A 30 5.47 3.85 -4.68
C SER A 30 5.40 4.64 -3.36
N ASP A 31 4.23 4.64 -2.73
CA ASP A 31 3.93 5.14 -1.39
C ASP A 31 3.75 3.99 -0.39
N SER A 32 4.49 2.90 -0.55
CA SER A 32 4.57 1.80 0.40
C SER A 32 5.99 1.63 0.96
N LEU A 33 6.09 1.38 2.26
CA LEU A 33 7.34 1.03 2.95
C LEU A 33 7.44 -0.48 3.11
N LEU A 34 8.50 -1.08 2.58
CA LEU A 34 8.86 -2.47 2.85
C LEU A 34 9.56 -2.58 4.21
N LEU A 35 9.05 -3.48 5.05
CA LEU A 35 9.58 -3.79 6.39
C LEU A 35 10.32 -5.12 6.43
N ASP A 36 9.95 -6.07 5.55
CA ASP A 36 10.57 -7.39 5.43
C ASP A 36 10.46 -7.91 3.97
N SER A 37 11.09 -9.04 3.67
CA SER A 37 10.97 -9.73 2.38
C SER A 37 9.52 -10.11 2.08
N LEU A 38 9.16 -10.03 0.79
CA LEU A 38 7.87 -10.43 0.25
C LEU A 38 7.97 -11.69 -0.64
N ASP A 39 9.09 -12.41 -0.59
CA ASP A 39 9.37 -13.51 -1.52
C ASP A 39 8.32 -14.64 -1.45
N GLU A 40 7.68 -14.83 -0.29
CA GLU A 40 6.58 -15.77 -0.12
C GLU A 40 5.39 -15.50 -1.07
N LEU A 41 5.22 -14.24 -1.52
CA LEU A 41 4.18 -13.88 -2.47
C LEU A 41 4.36 -14.56 -3.83
N PHE A 42 5.58 -14.98 -4.19
CA PHE A 42 5.80 -15.75 -5.41
C PHE A 42 5.27 -17.19 -5.32
N PHE A 43 4.98 -17.69 -4.13
CA PHE A 43 4.48 -19.04 -3.89
C PHE A 43 2.96 -19.11 -3.71
N VAL A 44 2.24 -17.98 -3.80
CA VAL A 44 0.76 -17.99 -3.80
C VAL A 44 0.22 -18.88 -4.94
N PRO A 45 -0.93 -19.54 -4.78
CA PRO A 45 -1.51 -20.39 -5.82
C PRO A 45 -1.60 -19.68 -7.19
N PRO A 46 -1.45 -20.41 -8.31
CA PRO A 46 -1.60 -19.83 -9.65
C PRO A 46 -2.93 -19.10 -9.83
N ALA A 47 -2.85 -17.81 -10.16
CA ALA A 47 -3.98 -16.95 -10.50
C ALA A 47 -3.48 -15.79 -11.37
N VAL A 48 -4.36 -15.20 -12.20
CA VAL A 48 -3.99 -14.03 -13.02
C VAL A 48 -3.64 -12.83 -12.14
N ALA A 49 -4.38 -12.65 -11.04
CA ALA A 49 -4.11 -11.66 -10.02
C ALA A 49 -4.35 -12.27 -8.63
N ALA A 50 -3.46 -11.97 -7.69
CA ALA A 50 -3.67 -12.16 -6.26
C ALA A 50 -3.55 -10.81 -5.56
N MET A 51 -4.56 -10.46 -4.74
CA MET A 51 -4.71 -9.12 -4.15
C MET A 51 -5.24 -9.23 -2.72
N PRO A 52 -4.88 -8.30 -1.81
CA PRO A 52 -5.48 -8.25 -0.49
C PRO A 52 -6.85 -7.58 -0.55
N ARG A 53 -7.69 -7.82 0.46
CA ARG A 53 -8.95 -7.08 0.60
C ARG A 53 -8.68 -5.64 1.01
N ALA A 54 -9.43 -4.70 0.46
CA ALA A 54 -9.48 -3.32 0.92
C ALA A 54 -10.34 -3.26 2.20
N TYR A 55 -9.79 -3.74 3.32
CA TYR A 55 -10.53 -3.96 4.57
C TYR A 55 -11.16 -2.67 5.15
N TRP A 56 -10.64 -1.50 4.78
CA TRP A 56 -11.15 -0.20 5.20
C TRP A 56 -12.44 0.22 4.48
N LEU A 57 -12.85 -0.50 3.44
CA LEU A 57 -14.09 -0.22 2.69
C LEU A 57 -15.26 -1.06 3.22
N SER A 58 -16.43 -0.44 3.30
CA SER A 58 -17.67 -1.12 3.70
C SER A 58 -18.17 -2.13 2.67
N THR A 59 -17.84 -1.91 1.39
CA THR A 59 -18.19 -2.81 0.30
C THR A 59 -16.99 -3.70 -0.02
N PRO A 60 -17.15 -5.04 -0.12
CA PRO A 60 -16.06 -5.93 -0.46
C PRO A 60 -15.39 -5.55 -1.78
N GLN A 61 -14.15 -5.09 -1.69
CA GLN A 61 -13.29 -4.78 -2.82
C GLN A 61 -11.87 -5.26 -2.53
N MET A 62 -11.11 -5.45 -3.60
CA MET A 62 -9.69 -5.78 -3.55
C MET A 62 -8.89 -4.48 -3.60
N ALA A 63 -7.83 -4.40 -2.83
CA ALA A 63 -6.87 -3.31 -2.93
C ALA A 63 -5.83 -3.63 -4.02
N SER A 64 -5.21 -2.58 -4.56
CA SER A 64 -4.24 -2.67 -5.66
C SER A 64 -2.88 -2.09 -5.32
N HIS A 65 -2.65 -1.72 -4.05
CA HIS A 65 -1.36 -1.21 -3.57
C HIS A 65 -0.27 -2.29 -3.50
N VAL A 66 -0.69 -3.56 -3.43
CA VAL A 66 0.16 -4.73 -3.66
C VAL A 66 -0.60 -5.78 -4.45
N MET A 67 0.01 -6.31 -5.49
CA MET A 67 -0.60 -7.32 -6.36
C MET A 67 0.44 -8.34 -6.81
N VAL A 68 0.07 -9.61 -6.81
CA VAL A 68 0.84 -10.66 -7.47
C VAL A 68 0.16 -10.99 -8.79
N LEU A 69 0.84 -10.74 -9.90
CA LEU A 69 0.28 -10.87 -11.23
C LEU A 69 0.96 -11.99 -11.99
N THR A 70 0.20 -12.69 -12.83
CA THR A 70 0.73 -13.51 -13.92
C THR A 70 0.52 -12.74 -15.22
N PRO A 71 1.56 -12.09 -15.77
CA PRO A 71 1.45 -11.28 -16.98
C PRO A 71 1.04 -12.11 -18.19
N SER A 72 0.17 -11.55 -19.03
CA SER A 72 -0.22 -12.12 -20.32
C SER A 72 -0.80 -11.04 -21.22
N THR A 73 -0.66 -11.21 -22.53
CA THR A 73 -1.25 -10.30 -23.51
C THR A 73 -2.78 -10.26 -23.38
N GLU A 74 -3.41 -11.39 -23.07
CA GLU A 74 -4.85 -11.50 -22.84
C GLU A 74 -5.30 -10.65 -21.64
N ALA A 75 -4.65 -10.82 -20.48
CA ALA A 75 -4.98 -10.05 -19.29
C ALA A 75 -4.74 -8.54 -19.49
N PHE A 76 -3.66 -8.18 -20.20
CA PHE A 76 -3.38 -6.78 -20.53
C PHE A 76 -4.47 -6.18 -21.45
N ASN A 77 -4.91 -6.92 -22.45
CA ASN A 77 -6.00 -6.49 -23.33
C ASN A 77 -7.31 -6.29 -22.55
N ASP A 78 -7.63 -7.14 -21.58
CA ASP A 78 -8.82 -7.00 -20.72
C ASP A 78 -8.79 -5.73 -19.88
N VAL A 79 -7.63 -5.42 -19.31
CA VAL A 79 -7.35 -4.17 -18.59
C VAL A 79 -7.53 -2.96 -19.52
N GLN A 80 -6.88 -2.96 -20.68
CA GLN A 80 -6.96 -1.85 -21.64
C GLN A 80 -8.39 -1.62 -22.12
N ARG A 81 -9.15 -2.68 -22.43
CA ARG A 81 -10.56 -2.58 -22.81
C ARG A 81 -11.41 -1.97 -21.71
N THR A 82 -11.14 -2.30 -20.45
CA THR A 82 -11.88 -1.76 -19.31
C THR A 82 -11.58 -0.27 -19.11
N ILE A 83 -10.30 0.11 -19.16
CA ILE A 83 -9.88 1.51 -19.11
C ILE A 83 -10.53 2.29 -20.25
N HIS A 84 -10.41 1.84 -21.50
CA HIS A 84 -10.98 2.54 -22.65
C HIS A 84 -12.50 2.78 -22.53
N ARG A 85 -13.23 1.85 -21.90
CA ARG A 85 -14.69 1.94 -21.75
C ARG A 85 -15.15 2.76 -20.55
N LYS A 86 -14.35 2.86 -19.49
CA LYS A 86 -14.81 3.37 -18.17
C LYS A 86 -13.94 4.47 -17.57
N ALA A 87 -12.79 4.77 -18.16
CA ALA A 87 -11.89 5.83 -17.73
C ALA A 87 -12.64 7.15 -17.49
N GLY A 88 -12.44 7.73 -16.32
CA GLY A 88 -13.08 8.96 -15.90
C GLY A 88 -12.71 9.32 -14.46
N TYR A 89 -13.16 10.50 -14.03
CA TYR A 89 -12.93 10.96 -12.66
C TYR A 89 -13.48 9.95 -11.65
N GLY A 90 -12.67 9.57 -10.66
CA GLY A 90 -13.04 8.56 -9.68
C GLY A 90 -12.86 7.11 -10.12
N PHE A 91 -12.33 6.85 -11.32
CA PHE A 91 -12.04 5.50 -11.81
C PHE A 91 -10.52 5.28 -11.86
N TYR A 92 -9.95 4.69 -10.83
CA TYR A 92 -8.51 4.46 -10.68
C TYR A 92 -8.15 3.00 -10.96
N ASP A 93 -6.89 2.64 -10.75
CA ASP A 93 -6.40 1.27 -10.93
C ASP A 93 -7.18 0.24 -10.10
N MET A 94 -7.58 0.59 -8.87
CA MET A 94 -8.37 -0.28 -8.02
C MET A 94 -9.71 -0.65 -8.65
N GLU A 95 -10.43 0.31 -9.25
CA GLU A 95 -11.70 0.04 -9.93
C GLU A 95 -11.50 -0.82 -11.17
N VAL A 96 -10.44 -0.58 -11.95
CA VAL A 96 -10.09 -1.42 -13.10
C VAL A 96 -9.86 -2.86 -12.64
N MET A 97 -9.02 -3.06 -11.63
CA MET A 97 -8.68 -4.38 -11.10
C MET A 97 -9.89 -5.12 -10.54
N ASN A 98 -10.76 -4.43 -9.79
CA ASN A 98 -11.98 -5.02 -9.27
C ASN A 98 -12.98 -5.38 -10.39
N LYS A 99 -13.05 -4.62 -11.48
CA LYS A 99 -13.93 -4.95 -12.62
C LYS A 99 -13.41 -6.09 -13.47
N VAL A 100 -12.10 -6.20 -13.67
CA VAL A 100 -11.53 -7.26 -14.51
C VAL A 100 -11.34 -8.55 -13.71
N PHE A 101 -10.74 -8.48 -12.52
CA PHE A 101 -10.26 -9.65 -11.78
C PHE A 101 -10.91 -9.81 -10.40
N GLY A 102 -11.67 -8.86 -9.88
CA GLY A 102 -12.18 -8.90 -8.49
C GLY A 102 -13.04 -10.13 -8.14
N ARG A 103 -13.59 -10.83 -9.14
CA ARG A 103 -14.36 -12.08 -8.94
C ARG A 103 -13.55 -13.36 -9.10
N SER A 104 -12.38 -13.29 -9.73
CA SER A 104 -11.54 -14.44 -10.09
C SER A 104 -10.14 -14.39 -9.47
N CYS A 105 -9.80 -13.30 -8.78
CA CYS A 105 -8.52 -13.15 -8.13
C CYS A 105 -8.37 -14.09 -6.94
N GLN A 106 -7.14 -14.49 -6.68
CA GLN A 106 -6.77 -15.11 -5.41
C GLN A 106 -6.72 -14.02 -4.32
N VAL A 107 -7.31 -14.29 -3.16
CA VAL A 107 -7.20 -13.38 -2.02
C VAL A 107 -5.92 -13.71 -1.25
N ILE A 108 -5.08 -12.70 -0.99
CA ILE A 108 -3.97 -12.79 -0.03
C ILE A 108 -4.35 -12.09 1.29
N HIS A 109 -3.71 -12.48 2.38
CA HIS A 109 -3.92 -11.90 3.70
C HIS A 109 -3.57 -10.40 3.69
N HIS A 110 -4.44 -9.56 4.26
CA HIS A 110 -4.20 -8.11 4.27
C HIS A 110 -3.33 -7.70 5.46
N GLU A 111 -3.33 -8.45 6.56
CA GLU A 111 -2.61 -8.12 7.79
C GLU A 111 -1.10 -7.88 7.57
N PRO A 112 -0.35 -8.77 6.86
CA PRO A 112 1.08 -8.53 6.61
C PRO A 112 1.37 -7.55 5.46
N TYR A 113 0.46 -7.38 4.50
CA TYR A 113 0.75 -6.69 3.22
C TYR A 113 -0.06 -5.41 2.96
N ALA A 114 -0.99 -5.06 3.86
CA ALA A 114 -1.91 -3.95 3.63
C ALA A 114 -2.16 -3.10 4.87
N LEU A 115 -1.24 -3.10 5.84
CA LEU A 115 -1.32 -2.20 6.99
C LEU A 115 -1.27 -0.75 6.50
N LEU A 116 -2.37 -0.01 6.70
CA LEU A 116 -2.43 1.40 6.36
C LEU A 116 -1.86 2.25 7.50
N THR A 117 -1.12 3.30 7.19
CA THR A 117 -0.74 4.34 8.17
C THR A 117 -1.97 4.98 8.84
N GLY A 118 -3.06 5.18 8.09
CA GLY A 118 -4.30 5.71 8.63
C GLY A 118 -4.92 4.81 9.71
N GLU A 119 -4.55 3.52 9.77
CA GLU A 119 -5.03 2.60 10.80
C GLU A 119 -4.57 3.03 12.20
N PHE A 120 -3.36 3.57 12.34
CA PHE A 120 -2.81 4.01 13.63
C PHE A 120 -3.55 5.19 14.27
N GLY A 121 -4.41 5.88 13.51
CA GLY A 121 -5.27 6.97 13.98
C GLY A 121 -6.74 6.61 14.13
N ARG A 122 -7.13 5.35 13.93
CA ARG A 122 -8.53 4.90 14.12
C ARG A 122 -8.79 4.52 15.57
N ASP A 123 -10.05 4.65 15.98
CA ASP A 123 -10.53 4.12 17.27
C ASP A 123 -11.00 2.66 17.16
N ASP A 124 -11.46 2.26 15.97
CA ASP A 124 -11.97 0.92 15.68
C ASP A 124 -11.12 0.24 14.61
N HIS A 125 -10.50 -0.86 15.02
CA HIS A 125 -9.59 -1.68 14.21
C HIS A 125 -10.20 -3.04 13.84
N ALA A 126 -11.48 -3.29 14.13
CA ALA A 126 -12.11 -4.59 13.95
C ALA A 126 -12.03 -5.09 12.49
N THR A 127 -12.09 -4.19 11.52
CA THR A 127 -11.98 -4.55 10.10
C THR A 127 -10.56 -4.96 9.70
N PHE A 128 -9.53 -4.37 10.30
CA PHE A 128 -8.13 -4.77 10.11
C PHE A 128 -7.84 -6.11 10.81
N LEU A 129 -8.26 -6.25 12.07
CA LEU A 129 -8.00 -7.48 12.85
C LEU A 129 -8.79 -8.69 12.34
N GLY A 130 -9.88 -8.46 11.59
CA GLY A 130 -10.71 -9.50 10.98
C GLY A 130 -11.45 -10.37 12.01
N SER A 131 -12.07 -11.45 11.54
CA SER A 131 -12.80 -12.42 12.39
C SER A 131 -11.95 -13.61 12.87
N ARG A 132 -10.64 -13.64 12.56
CA ARG A 132 -9.71 -14.70 13.00
C ARG A 132 -9.15 -14.48 14.40
N SER A 133 -9.48 -13.36 15.03
CA SER A 133 -9.47 -13.15 16.49
C SER A 133 -10.61 -13.95 17.13
N GLY A 134 -10.59 -15.27 16.91
CA GLY A 134 -11.29 -16.21 17.75
C GLY A 134 -10.59 -16.19 19.10
N HIS A 135 -11.36 -15.88 20.15
CA HIS A 135 -10.97 -15.65 21.55
C HIS A 135 -10.80 -14.17 21.88
N GLY A 136 -11.64 -13.69 22.82
CA GLY A 136 -11.90 -12.28 23.05
C GLY A 136 -10.69 -11.46 23.50
N LYS A 137 -10.80 -10.13 23.31
CA LYS A 137 -9.80 -9.12 23.71
C LYS A 137 -8.44 -9.22 23.01
N ASP A 138 -8.38 -9.49 21.71
CA ASP A 138 -7.24 -9.02 20.92
C ASP A 138 -7.41 -7.50 20.72
N SER A 139 -7.05 -6.73 21.75
CA SER A 139 -6.99 -5.28 21.67
C SER A 139 -5.90 -4.88 20.68
N TRP A 140 -6.16 -3.86 19.88
CA TRP A 140 -5.15 -3.26 19.01
C TRP A 140 -3.89 -2.92 19.81
N ASP A 141 -2.78 -3.54 19.43
CA ASP A 141 -1.44 -3.19 19.89
C ASP A 141 -0.63 -2.79 18.66
N ALA A 142 -0.33 -1.50 18.57
CA ALA A 142 0.35 -0.92 17.42
C ALA A 142 1.77 -1.49 17.20
N GLU A 143 2.47 -1.91 18.25
CA GLU A 143 3.80 -2.53 18.12
C GLU A 143 3.70 -3.95 17.59
N VAL A 144 2.77 -4.74 18.15
CA VAL A 144 2.53 -6.12 17.70
C VAL A 144 2.10 -6.13 16.25
N VAL A 145 1.14 -5.26 15.88
CA VAL A 145 0.65 -5.13 14.51
C VAL A 145 1.77 -4.71 13.55
N LEU A 146 2.56 -3.70 13.91
CA LEU A 146 3.69 -3.27 13.06
C LEU A 146 4.74 -4.38 12.92
N SER A 147 5.04 -5.12 13.99
CA SER A 147 6.02 -6.21 13.97
C SER A 147 5.60 -7.39 13.09
N GLY A 148 4.30 -7.62 12.94
CA GLY A 148 3.74 -8.64 12.04
C GLY A 148 3.56 -8.15 10.60
N ALA A 149 3.68 -6.85 10.35
CA ALA A 149 3.56 -6.27 9.02
C ALA A 149 4.88 -6.41 8.25
N LYS A 150 4.76 -6.79 6.98
CA LYS A 150 5.86 -6.81 6.01
C LYS A 150 5.87 -5.58 5.12
N MET A 151 4.72 -4.90 5.03
CA MET A 151 4.57 -3.67 4.28
C MET A 151 3.58 -2.72 4.95
N VAL A 152 3.89 -1.42 4.90
CA VAL A 152 3.00 -0.33 5.31
C VAL A 152 2.67 0.53 4.09
N HIS A 153 1.39 0.85 3.89
CA HIS A 153 0.93 1.71 2.79
C HIS A 153 0.47 3.07 3.31
N PHE A 154 0.97 4.15 2.72
CA PHE A 154 0.70 5.53 3.16
C PHE A 154 -0.63 6.06 2.63
N SER A 155 -1.69 5.90 3.42
CA SER A 155 -3.08 6.22 3.04
C SER A 155 -3.79 7.05 4.12
N ASP A 156 -3.45 8.34 4.19
CA ASP A 156 -3.94 9.28 5.22
C ASP A 156 -4.63 10.51 4.60
N HIS A 157 -5.45 10.32 3.55
CA HIS A 157 -6.17 11.44 2.95
C HIS A 157 -6.93 12.26 4.03
N PRO A 158 -6.83 13.60 4.04
CA PRO A 158 -6.31 14.49 3.00
C PRO A 158 -4.83 14.87 3.10
N LEU A 159 -4.04 14.22 3.96
CA LEU A 159 -2.62 14.53 4.10
C LEU A 159 -1.86 14.26 2.78
N PRO A 160 -0.88 15.10 2.43
CA PRO A 160 0.00 14.83 1.32
C PRO A 160 0.92 13.63 1.64
N LYS A 161 1.56 13.07 0.61
CA LYS A 161 2.49 11.94 0.78
C LYS A 161 3.70 12.35 1.63
N PRO A 162 4.34 11.43 2.36
CA PRO A 162 5.35 11.78 3.38
C PRO A 162 6.50 12.65 2.87
N TRP A 163 6.96 12.41 1.63
CA TRP A 163 8.08 13.14 1.03
C TRP A 163 7.75 14.57 0.59
N LEU A 164 6.48 14.97 0.65
CA LEU A 164 6.04 16.34 0.37
C LEU A 164 5.87 17.16 1.64
N MET A 165 6.01 16.55 2.82
CA MET A 165 5.77 17.20 4.11
C MET A 165 7.06 17.67 4.77
N THR A 166 7.02 18.81 5.45
CA THR A 166 8.06 19.21 6.41
C THR A 166 7.91 18.42 7.72
N ASP A 167 8.94 18.45 8.56
CA ASP A 167 8.89 17.71 9.83
C ASP A 167 7.88 18.34 10.80
N GLU A 168 7.72 19.66 10.74
CA GLU A 168 6.69 20.39 11.47
C GLU A 168 5.29 19.96 11.01
N GLN A 169 5.05 19.88 9.70
CA GLN A 169 3.78 19.42 9.16
C GLN A 169 3.46 17.98 9.57
N ILE A 170 4.46 17.09 9.65
CA ILE A 170 4.27 15.71 10.15
C ILE A 170 3.89 15.74 11.64
N VAL A 171 4.56 16.53 12.46
CA VAL A 171 4.27 16.64 13.91
C VAL A 171 2.88 17.25 14.16
N ASP A 172 2.48 18.22 13.35
CA ASP A 172 1.16 18.86 13.44
C ASP A 172 0.03 17.93 12.99
N ALA A 173 0.31 17.02 12.05
CA ALA A 173 -0.67 16.08 11.48
C ALA A 173 -0.78 14.74 12.22
N LYS A 174 0.03 14.51 13.26
CA LYS A 174 0.03 13.25 14.01
C LYS A 174 -1.38 12.93 14.56
N PRO A 175 -1.79 11.65 14.60
CA PRO A 175 -3.09 11.27 15.14
C PRO A 175 -3.19 11.59 16.63
N ASP A 176 -4.41 11.75 17.14
CA ASP A 176 -4.64 11.96 18.57
C ASP A 176 -4.18 10.74 19.39
N CYS A 177 -3.73 11.00 20.61
CA CYS A 177 -3.41 9.95 21.56
C CYS A 177 -4.70 9.35 22.13
N SER A 178 -4.90 8.04 21.96
CA SER A 178 -6.04 7.35 22.59
C SER A 178 -5.80 7.17 24.08
N PHE A 179 -6.53 7.93 24.90
CA PHE A 179 -6.46 7.88 26.37
C PHE A 179 -7.00 6.56 26.98
N TYR A 180 -7.45 5.60 26.16
CA TYR A 180 -8.00 4.32 26.62
C TYR A 180 -6.94 3.22 26.84
N SER A 181 -5.65 3.56 26.75
CA SER A 181 -4.53 2.61 26.86
C SER A 181 -3.91 2.58 28.26
N GLU A 182 -3.11 1.54 28.54
CA GLU A 182 -2.42 1.43 29.82
C GLU A 182 -1.41 2.59 30.03
N PRO A 183 -1.18 3.03 31.29
CA PRO A 183 -0.20 4.07 31.59
C PRO A 183 1.17 3.75 30.98
N GLY A 184 1.67 4.64 30.12
CA GLY A 184 2.94 4.45 29.38
C GLY A 184 2.78 4.02 27.92
N GLN A 185 1.59 3.58 27.49
CA GLN A 185 1.27 3.31 26.07
C GLN A 185 0.33 4.35 25.44
N GLU A 186 -0.03 5.39 26.20
CA GLU A 186 -1.02 6.45 25.89
C GLU A 186 -0.86 7.11 24.52
N CYS A 187 0.32 7.02 23.90
CA CYS A 187 0.60 7.60 22.58
C CYS A 187 1.42 6.68 21.65
N ARG A 188 1.48 5.36 21.89
CA ARG A 188 2.41 4.51 21.14
C ARG A 188 2.11 4.46 19.64
N ALA A 189 0.83 4.37 19.27
CA ALA A 189 0.39 4.43 17.87
C ALA A 189 0.78 5.76 17.20
N GLN A 190 0.62 6.89 17.89
CA GLN A 190 1.04 8.21 17.41
C GLN A 190 2.55 8.28 17.18
N GLN A 191 3.35 7.78 18.11
CA GLN A 191 4.81 7.76 17.97
C GLN A 191 5.24 6.91 16.77
N ILE A 192 4.61 5.75 16.57
CA ILE A 192 4.86 4.88 15.42
C ILE A 192 4.47 5.59 14.12
N TRP A 193 3.31 6.23 14.07
CA TRP A 193 2.86 6.99 12.88
C TRP A 193 3.86 8.08 12.49
N VAL A 194 4.33 8.88 13.47
CA VAL A 194 5.34 9.93 13.23
C VAL A 194 6.66 9.32 12.74
N ALA A 195 7.09 8.20 13.34
CA ALA A 195 8.31 7.50 12.94
C ALA A 195 8.21 6.98 11.50
N LEU A 196 7.09 6.35 11.12
CA LEU A 196 6.85 5.86 9.76
C LEU A 196 6.97 6.98 8.72
N TYR A 197 6.32 8.13 8.97
CA TYR A 197 6.38 9.28 8.08
C TYR A 197 7.80 9.84 7.91
N ARG A 198 8.51 10.04 9.02
CA ARG A 198 9.90 10.54 9.00
C ARG A 198 10.83 9.57 8.29
N SER A 199 10.80 8.29 8.69
CA SER A 199 11.67 7.26 8.10
C SER A 199 11.41 7.06 6.61
N PHE A 200 10.15 7.15 6.15
CA PHE A 200 9.86 7.06 4.71
C PHE A 200 10.46 8.25 3.94
N LYS A 201 10.26 9.47 4.45
CA LYS A 201 10.82 10.69 3.87
C LYS A 201 12.34 10.63 3.80
N GLU A 202 13.00 10.26 4.91
CA GLU A 202 14.46 10.12 4.98
C GLU A 202 15.00 9.09 4.00
N LYS A 203 14.43 7.88 3.98
CA LYS A 203 14.83 6.82 3.04
C LYS A 203 14.68 7.27 1.58
N ARG A 204 13.60 7.96 1.25
CA ARG A 204 13.38 8.45 -0.12
C ARG A 204 14.41 9.51 -0.52
N LEU A 205 14.83 10.37 0.42
CA LEU A 205 15.88 11.36 0.18
C LEU A 205 17.26 10.71 0.07
N SER A 206 17.58 9.70 0.90
CA SER A 206 18.88 9.02 0.84
C SER A 206 19.08 8.29 -0.48
N TYR A 207 18.04 7.61 -1.00
CA TYR A 207 18.12 6.97 -2.32
C TYR A 207 18.19 7.97 -3.48
N GLY A 208 17.58 9.16 -3.33
CA GLY A 208 17.74 10.25 -4.30
C GLY A 208 19.17 10.76 -4.34
N ALA A 209 19.81 10.92 -3.19
CA ALA A 209 21.20 11.36 -3.07
C ALA A 209 22.20 10.30 -3.58
N GLU A 210 21.97 9.02 -3.29
CA GLU A 210 22.80 7.94 -3.86
C GLU A 210 22.62 7.84 -5.38
N ALA A 211 21.40 8.00 -5.92
CA ALA A 211 21.15 7.97 -7.37
C ALA A 211 21.87 9.12 -8.11
N ASP A 212 22.04 10.28 -7.47
CA ASP A 212 22.84 11.39 -7.99
C ASP A 212 24.35 11.08 -7.96
N GLU A 213 24.84 10.32 -6.97
CA GLU A 213 26.23 9.82 -6.92
C GLU A 213 26.54 8.81 -8.03
N TRP A 214 25.60 7.92 -8.37
CA TRP A 214 25.75 6.97 -9.50
C TRP A 214 25.75 7.64 -10.89
N ASN A 215 25.34 8.91 -10.99
CA ASN A 215 25.36 9.68 -12.23
C ASN A 215 26.72 10.36 -12.54
N ILE A 216 27.76 10.16 -11.73
CA ILE A 216 29.11 10.76 -11.94
C ILE A 216 30.19 9.77 -12.39
N GLN A 217 29.88 8.50 -12.67
CA GLN A 217 30.82 7.56 -13.29
C GLN A 217 30.26 6.84 -14.53
N ARG A 218 29.98 7.63 -15.58
CA ARG A 218 30.19 7.16 -16.97
C ARG A 218 31.56 7.60 -17.46
N VAL A 219 32.59 6.88 -17.06
CA VAL A 219 33.82 6.75 -17.86
C VAL A 219 34.23 5.28 -17.82
N CYS A 220 33.71 4.51 -18.76
CA CYS A 220 34.40 3.33 -19.25
C CYS A 220 34.56 3.52 -20.76
N SER A 221 35.81 3.86 -21.12
CA SER A 221 36.42 3.71 -22.44
C SER A 221 36.55 2.25 -22.82
#